data_AF-A0A135L8P5-F1
#
_entry.id   AF-A0A135L8P5-F1
#
_cell.length_a   1.000
_cell.length_b   1.000
_cell.length_c   1.000
_cell.angle_alpha   90.00
_cell.angle_beta   90.00
_cell.angle_gamma   90.00
#
_symmetry.space_group_name_H-M   'P 1'
#
loop_
_entity.id
_entity.type
_entity.pdbx_description
1 polymer ?
#
loop_
_entity_poly.entity_id
_entity_poly.type
_entity_poly.pdbx_seq_one_letter_code
_entity_poly.pdbx_strand_id
1 'polypeptide(L)'
;MTMNQGPGCPDIFKLTPDEFSKPWAISVDGLFVCLKPDKWSDNSIHLLTTTQADHVKAHGGKLYEWHVVQRVVHNTVCFGFRNAYSGKWLGVNENGDVTCTASELSDWETWRTAGYINRDGMKFFYLSVLFKGNDRYLIQAQAGDELPFLKLADSDEPDPAYMVLFPPLFV
;
A
#
# COMPACT_ATOMS: atom_id res chain seq x y z
N MET A 1 -17.71 31.31 12.43
CA MET A 1 -16.52 30.66 11.86
C MET A 1 -15.72 30.08 13.00
N THR A 2 -15.74 28.76 13.13
CA THR A 2 -14.96 28.02 14.12
C THR A 2 -14.40 26.81 13.39
N MET A 3 -13.12 26.86 13.06
CA MET A 3 -12.38 25.69 12.57
C MET A 3 -12.23 24.74 13.75
N ASN A 4 -13.12 23.75 13.80
CA ASN A 4 -13.07 22.66 14.76
C ASN A 4 -12.01 21.66 14.32
N GLN A 5 -11.03 21.45 15.20
CA GLN A 5 -10.14 20.30 15.35
C GLN A 5 -9.53 19.71 14.07
N GLY A 6 -8.20 19.76 13.99
CA GLY A 6 -7.42 19.11 12.92
C GLY A 6 -7.82 17.64 12.72
N PRO A 7 -7.50 17.05 11.56
CA PRO A 7 -8.02 15.75 11.17
C PRO A 7 -7.44 14.68 12.09
N GLY A 8 -8.13 14.40 13.20
CA GLY A 8 -8.06 13.11 13.83
C GLY A 8 -8.38 12.09 12.75
N CYS A 9 -7.49 11.12 12.57
CA CYS A 9 -7.70 9.99 11.66
C CYS A 9 -9.11 9.46 11.96
N PRO A 10 -10.06 9.53 11.00
CA PRO A 10 -11.41 9.08 11.25
C PRO A 10 -11.33 7.61 11.71
N ASP A 11 -12.23 7.19 12.60
CA ASP A 11 -12.32 5.85 13.25
C ASP A 11 -12.34 4.63 12.29
N ILE A 12 -12.13 4.87 11.00
CA ILE A 12 -12.06 3.96 9.86
C ILE A 12 -10.99 2.87 10.01
N PHE A 13 -9.94 3.11 10.80
CA PHE A 13 -8.79 2.23 10.93
C PHE A 13 -8.67 1.47 12.26
N LYS A 14 -9.76 1.23 12.98
CA LYS A 14 -9.72 0.22 14.04
C LYS A 14 -9.82 -1.18 13.42
N LEU A 15 -8.77 -1.63 12.74
CA LEU A 15 -8.57 -3.07 12.54
C LEU A 15 -8.35 -3.67 13.93
N THR A 16 -9.06 -4.75 14.22
CA THR A 16 -8.86 -5.52 15.44
C THR A 16 -7.45 -6.14 15.44
N PRO A 17 -6.89 -6.47 16.61
CA PRO A 17 -5.63 -7.21 16.68
C PRO A 17 -5.63 -8.49 15.82
N ASP A 18 -6.76 -9.19 15.78
CA ASP A 18 -6.95 -10.39 14.97
C ASP A 18 -6.89 -10.10 13.45
N GLU A 19 -7.39 -8.94 13.02
CA GLU A 19 -7.32 -8.50 11.63
C GLU A 19 -5.88 -8.13 11.21
N PHE A 20 -5.09 -7.53 12.10
CA PHE A 20 -3.67 -7.24 11.83
C PHE A 20 -2.79 -8.50 11.76
N SER A 21 -3.21 -9.61 12.39
CA SER A 21 -2.45 -10.86 12.40
C SER A 21 -2.53 -11.67 11.10
N LYS A 22 -3.38 -11.27 10.15
CA LYS A 22 -3.65 -12.00 8.91
C LYS A 22 -2.90 -11.37 7.72
N PRO A 23 -2.54 -12.16 6.69
CA PRO A 23 -2.06 -11.61 5.42
C PRO A 23 -3.21 -10.94 4.65
N TRP A 24 -2.92 -9.80 4.04
CA TRP A 24 -3.86 -9.01 3.26
C TRP A 24 -3.44 -8.96 1.80
N ALA A 25 -4.40 -8.89 0.89
CA ALA A 25 -4.12 -8.50 -0.48
C ALA A 25 -4.34 -6.99 -0.60
N ILE A 26 -3.38 -6.32 -1.24
CA ILE A 26 -3.44 -4.88 -1.50
C ILE A 26 -3.79 -4.70 -2.97
N SER A 27 -4.83 -3.91 -3.26
CA SER A 27 -5.11 -3.46 -4.62
C SER A 27 -4.97 -1.95 -4.74
N VAL A 28 -4.47 -1.49 -5.88
CA VAL A 28 -4.34 -0.10 -6.31
C VAL A 28 -5.10 0.00 -7.63
N ASP A 29 -6.15 0.82 -7.69
CA ASP A 29 -7.01 1.02 -8.87
C ASP A 29 -7.48 -0.28 -9.56
N GLY A 30 -7.77 -1.30 -8.75
CA GLY A 30 -8.26 -2.61 -9.21
C GLY A 30 -7.16 -3.60 -9.63
N LEU A 31 -5.89 -3.22 -9.56
CA LEU A 31 -4.74 -4.11 -9.76
C LEU A 31 -4.13 -4.50 -8.42
N PHE A 32 -3.74 -5.76 -8.25
CA PHE A 32 -3.13 -6.27 -7.02
C PHE A 32 -1.63 -6.00 -6.98
N VAL A 33 -1.15 -5.48 -5.86
CA VAL A 33 0.28 -5.25 -5.61
C VAL A 33 0.94 -6.59 -5.25
N CYS A 34 1.93 -7.00 -6.04
CA CYS A 34 2.70 -8.21 -5.80
C CYS A 34 4.20 -7.98 -5.95
N LEU A 35 5.00 -8.88 -5.38
CA LEU A 35 6.40 -9.02 -5.76
C LEU A 35 6.52 -9.92 -6.98
N LYS A 36 7.38 -9.54 -7.92
CA LYS A 36 7.82 -10.44 -8.98
C LYS A 36 9.06 -11.19 -8.52
N PRO A 37 9.01 -12.53 -8.41
CA PRO A 37 10.21 -13.32 -8.26
C PRO A 37 10.80 -13.51 -9.65
N ASP A 38 11.71 -12.65 -10.08
CA ASP A 38 12.56 -12.97 -11.22
C ASP A 38 14.03 -13.04 -10.83
N LYS A 39 14.83 -13.67 -11.70
CA LYS A 39 16.25 -13.95 -11.52
C LYS A 39 17.14 -12.70 -11.54
N TRP A 40 16.58 -11.50 -11.70
CA TRP A 40 17.34 -10.30 -12.08
C TRP A 40 17.10 -9.07 -11.22
N SER A 41 16.12 -9.08 -10.30
CA SER A 41 16.06 -8.08 -9.24
C SER A 41 15.32 -8.60 -8.01
N ASP A 42 15.98 -8.52 -6.85
CA ASP A 42 15.36 -8.84 -5.57
C ASP A 42 14.21 -7.86 -5.27
N ASN A 43 12.97 -8.35 -5.34
CA ASN A 43 11.75 -7.69 -4.81
C ASN A 43 11.27 -6.43 -5.56
N SER A 44 11.29 -6.44 -6.90
CA SER A 44 10.55 -5.44 -7.69
C SER A 44 9.04 -5.58 -7.51
N ILE A 45 8.35 -4.44 -7.45
CA ILE A 45 6.90 -4.38 -7.26
C ILE A 45 6.21 -4.38 -8.61
N HIS A 46 5.18 -5.21 -8.75
CA HIS A 46 4.34 -5.31 -9.93
C HIS A 46 2.87 -5.15 -9.57
N LEU A 47 2.09 -4.66 -10.53
CA LEU A 47 0.64 -4.61 -10.47
C LEU A 47 0.05 -5.73 -11.34
N LEU A 48 -0.74 -6.60 -10.71
CA LEU A 48 -1.39 -7.74 -11.37
C LEU A 48 -2.87 -7.47 -11.57
N THR A 49 -3.39 -7.87 -12.72
CA THR A 49 -4.84 -8.03 -12.89
C THR A 49 -5.37 -9.15 -12.00
N THR A 50 -6.69 -9.18 -11.73
CA THR A 50 -7.33 -10.24 -10.94
C THR A 50 -7.01 -11.64 -11.49
N THR A 51 -7.07 -11.82 -12.81
CA THR A 51 -6.76 -13.10 -13.47
C THR A 51 -5.30 -13.53 -13.24
N GLN A 52 -4.37 -12.58 -13.20
CA GLN A 52 -2.97 -12.87 -12.89
C GLN A 52 -2.76 -13.15 -11.40
N ALA A 53 -3.49 -12.46 -10.52
CA ALA A 53 -3.47 -12.73 -9.09
C ALA A 53 -3.97 -14.16 -8.78
N ASP A 54 -5.05 -14.60 -9.44
CA ASP A 54 -5.56 -15.98 -9.34
C ASP A 54 -4.53 -17.01 -9.83
N HIS A 55 -3.78 -16.68 -10.89
CA HIS A 55 -2.71 -17.53 -11.39
C HIS A 55 -1.53 -17.65 -10.40
N VAL A 56 -1.11 -16.54 -9.77
CA VAL A 56 -0.06 -16.54 -8.73
C VAL A 56 -0.53 -17.29 -7.49
N LYS A 57 -1.82 -17.17 -7.13
CA LYS A 57 -2.44 -17.93 -6.05
C LYS A 57 -2.33 -19.44 -6.28
N ALA A 58 -2.65 -19.91 -7.48
CA ALA A 58 -2.55 -21.32 -7.84
C ALA A 58 -1.12 -21.89 -7.70
N HIS A 59 -0.10 -21.04 -7.64
CA HIS A 59 1.31 -21.41 -7.57
C HIS A 59 2.03 -20.98 -6.27
N GLY A 60 1.29 -20.72 -5.19
CA GLY A 60 1.86 -20.56 -3.85
C GLY A 60 1.76 -19.17 -3.21
N GLY A 61 0.95 -18.26 -3.75
CA GLY A 61 0.18 -17.23 -3.01
C GLY A 61 0.90 -16.07 -2.30
N LYS A 62 2.09 -16.29 -1.73
CA LYS A 62 2.71 -15.36 -0.77
C LYS A 62 3.23 -14.06 -1.37
N LEU A 63 3.31 -13.97 -2.71
CA LEU A 63 3.87 -12.81 -3.41
C LEU A 63 2.97 -11.58 -3.39
N TYR A 64 1.65 -11.76 -3.26
CA TYR A 64 0.66 -10.69 -3.15
C TYR A 64 0.08 -10.55 -1.73
N GLU A 65 0.61 -11.31 -0.78
CA GLU A 65 0.20 -11.28 0.63
C GLU A 65 1.07 -10.30 1.42
N TRP A 66 0.41 -9.43 2.19
CA TRP A 66 1.04 -8.35 2.94
C TRP A 66 0.56 -8.36 4.39
N HIS A 67 1.48 -8.34 5.34
CA HIS A 67 1.18 -8.05 6.74
C HIS A 67 1.15 -6.53 6.94
N VAL A 68 0.02 -6.04 7.45
CA VAL A 68 -0.17 -4.63 7.74
C VAL A 68 0.23 -4.39 9.20
N VAL A 69 1.05 -3.36 9.45
CA VAL A 69 1.40 -2.93 10.81
C VAL A 69 1.02 -1.49 10.98
N GLN A 70 0.23 -1.19 12.01
CA GLN A 70 -0.10 0.17 12.39
C GLN A 70 0.95 0.73 13.35
N ARG A 71 1.39 1.97 13.12
CA ARG A 71 2.24 2.74 14.03
C ARG A 71 1.73 4.18 14.14
N VAL A 72 2.07 4.85 15.24
CA VAL A 72 1.80 6.28 15.40
C VAL A 72 3.12 7.03 15.17
N VAL A 73 3.14 7.95 14.21
CA VAL A 73 4.28 8.81 13.89
C VAL A 73 3.81 10.25 13.95
N HIS A 74 4.44 11.08 14.79
CA HIS A 74 4.07 12.48 14.98
C HIS A 74 2.56 12.70 15.20
N ASN A 75 1.95 11.91 16.10
CA ASN A 75 0.51 11.90 16.40
C ASN A 75 -0.40 11.54 15.21
N THR A 76 0.16 11.04 14.11
CA THR A 76 -0.57 10.56 12.94
C THR A 76 -0.52 9.04 12.91
N VAL A 77 -1.66 8.41 12.66
CA VAL A 77 -1.73 6.97 12.42
C VAL A 77 -1.16 6.66 11.04
N CYS A 78 -0.17 5.79 11.00
CA CYS A 78 0.51 5.37 9.79
C CYS A 78 0.59 3.84 9.71
N PHE A 79 0.92 3.33 8.53
CA PHE A 79 0.92 1.91 8.20
C PHE A 79 2.23 1.50 7.53
N GLY A 80 2.74 0.34 7.90
CA GLY A 80 3.75 -0.38 7.14
C GLY A 80 3.13 -1.61 6.49
N PHE A 81 3.62 -1.99 5.31
CA PHE A 81 3.18 -3.17 4.59
C PHE A 81 4.38 -4.10 4.36
N ARG A 82 4.39 -5.24 5.06
CA ARG A 82 5.47 -6.23 4.97
C ARG A 82 5.04 -7.39 4.08
N ASN A 83 5.76 -7.66 3.01
CA ASN A 83 5.44 -8.77 2.13
C ASN A 83 5.67 -10.12 2.82
N ALA A 84 4.72 -11.05 2.69
CA ALA A 84 4.77 -12.36 3.35
C ALA A 84 5.79 -13.32 2.72
N TYR A 85 6.13 -13.14 1.44
CA TYR A 85 7.14 -13.94 0.75
C TYR A 85 8.57 -13.49 1.10
N SER A 86 8.88 -12.20 0.92
CA SER A 86 10.25 -11.69 1.10
C SER A 86 10.55 -11.28 2.55
N GLY A 87 9.51 -11.03 3.36
CA GLY A 87 9.65 -10.44 4.68
C GLY A 87 10.17 -9.00 4.66
N LYS A 88 10.16 -8.34 3.49
CA LYS A 88 10.60 -6.96 3.30
C LYS A 88 9.43 -5.99 3.31
N TRP A 89 9.72 -4.72 3.56
CA TRP A 89 8.73 -3.66 3.68
C TRP A 89 8.59 -2.87 2.39
N LEU A 90 7.33 -2.58 2.02
CA LEU A 90 6.99 -1.60 0.99
C LEU A 90 7.35 -0.21 1.47
N GLY A 91 8.20 0.47 0.71
CA GLY A 91 8.66 1.81 1.04
C GLY A 91 9.12 2.57 -0.19
N VAL A 92 9.86 3.64 0.08
CA VAL A 92 10.38 4.55 -0.93
C VAL A 92 11.88 4.69 -0.72
N ASN A 93 12.67 4.64 -1.78
CA ASN A 93 14.12 4.87 -1.67
C ASN A 93 14.46 6.38 -1.75
N GLU A 94 15.74 6.73 -1.61
CA GLU A 94 16.21 8.12 -1.67
C GLU A 94 15.93 8.85 -3.01
N ASN A 95 15.72 8.08 -4.08
CA ASN A 95 15.38 8.60 -5.40
C ASN A 95 13.88 8.89 -5.55
N GLY A 96 13.03 8.38 -4.65
CA GLY A 96 11.58 8.49 -4.74
C GLY A 96 10.93 7.29 -5.44
N ASP A 97 11.70 6.23 -5.72
CA ASP A 97 11.16 5.01 -6.32
C ASP A 97 10.45 4.18 -5.24
N VAL A 98 9.29 3.64 -5.60
CA VAL A 98 8.55 2.69 -4.75
C VAL A 98 9.24 1.33 -4.83
N THR A 99 9.61 0.77 -3.68
CA THR A 99 10.44 -0.45 -3.59
C THR A 99 10.02 -1.34 -2.42
N CYS A 100 10.50 -2.59 -2.39
CA CYS A 100 10.22 -3.55 -1.33
C CYS A 100 11.48 -4.30 -0.86
N THR A 101 12.51 -3.58 -0.43
CA THR A 101 13.84 -4.16 -0.11
C THR A 101 14.24 -4.04 1.37
N ALA A 102 13.58 -3.16 2.13
CA ALA A 102 13.93 -2.86 3.52
C ALA A 102 13.61 -4.02 4.47
N SER A 103 14.54 -4.36 5.36
CA SER A 103 14.35 -5.39 6.39
C SER A 103 13.61 -4.87 7.62
N GLU A 104 13.65 -3.57 7.85
CA GLU A 104 13.13 -2.88 9.03
C GLU A 104 12.09 -1.85 8.62
N LEU A 105 11.17 -1.54 9.52
CA LEU A 105 10.15 -0.51 9.31
C LEU A 105 10.71 0.83 9.77
N SER A 106 11.15 1.67 8.84
CA SER A 106 11.56 3.05 9.10
C SER A 106 10.52 4.04 8.59
N ASP A 107 10.82 5.34 8.63
CA ASP A 107 9.92 6.37 8.10
C ASP A 107 9.76 6.28 6.57
N TRP A 108 10.74 5.70 5.86
CA TRP A 108 10.68 5.44 4.41
C TRP A 108 9.71 4.32 4.02
N GLU A 109 9.40 3.43 4.95
CA GLU A 109 8.45 2.32 4.81
C GLU A 109 7.11 2.63 5.49
N THR A 110 6.92 3.87 5.93
CA THR A 110 5.75 4.30 6.70
C THR A 110 4.84 5.18 5.87
N TRP A 111 3.62 4.71 5.68
CA TRP A 111 2.63 5.35 4.84
C TRP A 111 1.51 5.96 5.70
N ARG A 112 1.16 7.20 5.40
CA ARG A 112 -0.02 7.87 5.94
C ARG A 112 -1.21 7.56 5.05
N THR A 113 -2.34 7.32 5.68
CA THR A 113 -3.62 7.11 4.99
C THR A 113 -4.54 8.27 5.25
N ALA A 114 -5.31 8.66 4.23
CA ALA A 114 -6.63 9.20 4.48
C ALA A 114 -7.64 8.36 3.71
N GLY A 115 -8.81 8.16 4.31
CA GLY A 115 -9.78 7.21 3.79
C GLY A 115 -11.22 7.62 4.05
N TYR A 116 -12.12 6.96 3.33
CA TYR A 116 -13.54 6.98 3.57
C TYR A 116 -14.09 5.55 3.44
N ILE A 117 -15.14 5.25 4.20
CA ILE A 117 -15.87 3.98 4.07
C ILE A 117 -17.03 4.24 3.11
N ASN A 118 -17.16 3.44 2.05
CA ASN A 118 -18.34 3.53 1.19
C ASN A 118 -19.58 2.93 1.88
N ARG A 119 -20.76 3.07 1.27
CA ARG A 119 -22.01 2.55 1.86
C ARG A 119 -22.03 1.03 2.05
N ASP A 120 -21.16 0.31 1.36
CA ASP A 120 -21.06 -1.16 1.40
C ASP A 120 -20.03 -1.65 2.43
N GLY A 121 -19.43 -0.76 3.22
CA GLY A 121 -18.41 -1.10 4.21
C GLY A 121 -17.01 -1.32 3.63
N MET A 122 -16.81 -1.11 2.32
CA MET A 122 -15.48 -1.13 1.71
C MET A 122 -14.70 0.12 2.14
N LYS A 123 -13.47 -0.11 2.64
CA LYS A 123 -12.57 0.95 3.09
C LYS A 123 -11.68 1.37 1.91
N PHE A 124 -11.88 2.59 1.42
CA PHE A 124 -11.00 3.21 0.43
C PHE A 124 -10.02 4.10 1.15
N PHE A 125 -8.75 4.04 0.77
CA PHE A 125 -7.75 4.98 1.24
C PHE A 125 -6.73 5.26 0.15
N TYR A 126 -6.12 6.43 0.20
CA TYR A 126 -4.91 6.72 -0.54
C TYR A 126 -3.72 6.62 0.41
N LEU A 127 -2.58 6.14 -0.11
CA LEU A 127 -1.32 6.17 0.62
C LEU A 127 -0.53 7.41 0.25
N SER A 128 0.04 8.04 1.28
CA SER A 128 0.99 9.12 1.13
C SER A 128 2.21 8.91 2.01
N VAL A 129 3.34 9.49 1.63
CA VAL A 129 4.61 9.44 2.37
C VAL A 129 5.15 10.85 2.48
N LEU A 130 5.93 11.14 3.53
CA LEU A 130 6.65 12.41 3.62
C LEU A 130 7.99 12.21 2.92
N PHE A 131 8.10 12.68 1.68
CA PHE A 131 9.33 12.56 0.90
C PHE A 131 9.96 13.92 0.70
N LYS A 132 11.20 14.09 1.19
CA LYS A 132 11.95 15.36 1.14
C LYS A 132 11.14 16.57 1.63
N GLY A 133 10.40 16.38 2.74
CA GLY A 133 9.60 17.42 3.39
C GLY A 133 8.25 17.72 2.73
N ASN A 134 7.88 17.01 1.66
CA ASN A 134 6.60 17.20 0.98
C ASN A 134 5.76 15.91 1.02
N ASP A 135 4.45 16.08 1.08
CA ASP A 135 3.51 14.98 0.99
C ASP A 135 3.46 14.50 -0.47
N ARG A 136 3.76 13.21 -0.67
CA ARG A 136 3.68 12.55 -1.98
C ARG A 136 2.68 11.42 -1.90
N TYR A 137 1.89 11.25 -2.95
CA TYR A 137 0.84 10.24 -3.03
C TYR A 137 1.30 9.06 -3.87
N LEU A 138 0.93 7.86 -3.45
CA LEU A 138 1.11 6.68 -4.27
C LEU A 138 0.09 6.72 -5.41
N ILE A 139 0.57 6.60 -6.65
CA ILE A 139 -0.28 6.49 -7.83
C ILE A 139 0.10 5.29 -8.69
N GLN A 140 -0.87 4.77 -9.43
CA GLN A 140 -0.63 3.88 -10.54
C GLN A 140 -0.21 4.70 -11.77
N ALA A 141 0.87 4.29 -12.42
CA ALA A 141 1.33 4.87 -13.68
C ALA A 141 1.55 3.79 -14.74
N GLN A 142 1.54 4.22 -15.99
CA GLN A 142 1.84 3.39 -17.14
C GLN A 142 2.61 4.22 -18.17
N ALA A 143 3.67 3.64 -18.75
CA ALA A 143 4.48 4.29 -19.78
C ALA A 143 4.46 3.43 -21.05
N GLY A 144 3.80 3.92 -22.10
CA GLY A 144 3.67 3.19 -23.36
C GLY A 144 3.04 1.81 -23.18
N ASP A 145 3.69 0.78 -23.72
CA ASP A 145 3.23 -0.62 -23.65
C ASP A 145 3.73 -1.37 -22.40
N GLU A 146 4.34 -0.66 -21.43
CA GLU A 146 4.78 -1.27 -20.18
C GLU A 146 3.60 -1.68 -19.29
N LEU A 147 3.85 -2.66 -18.41
CA LEU A 147 2.90 -3.01 -17.36
C LEU A 147 2.73 -1.82 -16.39
N PRO A 148 1.53 -1.63 -15.82
CA PRO A 148 1.32 -0.63 -14.80
C PRO A 148 2.27 -0.81 -13.61
N PHE A 149 2.79 0.30 -13.09
CA PHE A 149 3.72 0.35 -11.97
C PHE A 149 3.30 1.41 -10.95
N LEU A 150 3.88 1.34 -9.76
CA LEU A 150 3.64 2.31 -8.69
C LEU A 150 4.69 3.42 -8.72
N LYS A 151 4.25 4.67 -8.59
CA LYS A 151 5.13 5.82 -8.42
C LYS A 151 4.58 6.80 -7.41
N LEU A 152 5.43 7.74 -7.00
CA LEU A 152 5.02 8.89 -6.21
C LEU A 152 4.61 10.06 -7.12
N ALA A 153 3.52 10.73 -6.76
CA ALA A 153 3.07 11.98 -7.37
C ALA A 153 3.05 13.12 -6.34
N ASP A 154 3.17 14.36 -6.82
CA ASP A 154 2.89 15.55 -6.03
C ASP A 154 1.40 15.65 -5.66
N SER A 155 1.09 16.40 -4.60
CA SER A 155 -0.29 16.71 -4.17
C SER A 155 -1.17 17.37 -5.24
N ASP A 156 -0.54 17.89 -6.28
CA ASP A 156 -1.14 18.76 -7.28
C ASP A 156 -1.58 17.95 -8.53
N GLU A 157 -1.22 16.66 -8.59
CA GLU A 157 -1.65 15.74 -9.64
C GLU A 157 -3.02 15.11 -9.31
N PRO A 158 -3.89 14.89 -10.32
CA PRO A 158 -5.34 15.01 -10.08
C PRO A 158 -6.00 13.85 -9.35
N ASP A 159 -5.40 12.66 -9.26
CA ASP A 159 -6.08 11.49 -8.68
C ASP A 159 -5.09 10.59 -7.92
N PRO A 160 -5.05 10.63 -6.58
CA PRO A 160 -4.29 9.66 -5.81
C PRO A 160 -4.89 8.27 -6.06
N ALA A 161 -4.04 7.24 -6.21
CA ALA A 161 -4.58 5.91 -6.49
C ALA A 161 -5.35 5.37 -5.29
N TYR A 162 -6.51 4.79 -5.58
CA TYR A 162 -7.38 4.24 -4.56
C TYR A 162 -6.88 2.86 -4.18
N MET A 163 -6.56 2.73 -2.90
CA MET A 163 -6.15 1.48 -2.33
C MET A 163 -7.29 0.81 -1.60
N VAL A 164 -7.42 -0.48 -1.86
CA VAL A 164 -8.37 -1.37 -1.21
C VAL A 164 -7.59 -2.49 -0.54
N LEU A 165 -7.84 -2.66 0.76
CA LEU A 165 -7.37 -3.82 1.51
C LEU A 165 -8.44 -4.89 1.44
N PHE A 166 -8.08 -6.02 0.86
CA PHE A 166 -8.90 -7.22 0.93
C PHE A 166 -8.38 -8.06 2.09
N PRO A 167 -9.24 -8.45 3.06
CA PRO A 167 -8.88 -9.52 3.98
C PRO A 167 -8.48 -10.73 3.14
N PRO A 168 -7.66 -11.66 3.67
CA PRO A 168 -7.24 -12.82 2.89
C PRO A 168 -8.48 -13.46 2.31
N LEU A 169 -8.62 -13.32 0.99
CA LEU A 169 -9.78 -13.78 0.29
C LEU A 169 -9.68 -15.29 0.34
N PHE A 170 -10.65 -15.89 1.03
CA PHE A 170 -10.98 -17.31 1.07
C PHE A 170 -10.24 -18.16 2.13
N VAL A 171 -11.04 -18.69 3.07
CA VAL A 171 -10.86 -20.02 3.67
C VAL A 171 -11.28 -21.06 2.63
#